data_AF-A0A0M3K7C4-F1
#
_entry.id   AF-A0A0M3K7C4-F1
#
_cell.length_a   1.000
_cell.length_b   1.000
_cell.length_c   1.000
_cell.angle_alpha   90.00
_cell.angle_beta   90.00
_cell.angle_gamma   90.00
#
_symmetry.space_group_name_H-M   'P 1'
#
loop_
_entity.id
_entity.type
_entity.pdbx_description
1 polymer ?
#
loop_
_entity_poly.entity_id
_entity_poly.type
_entity_poly.pdbx_seq_one_letter_code
_entity_poly.pdbx_strand_id
1 'polypeptide(L)'
;MVTDYNVRWQLKMLDHDRNMPRNQIISKINEIVSKLPQNVQQVYKKLVDSEAAKKDAEYEVEMIVLQNRGAPQQILELVKQIHAIKMDMTLSRYQEDQKIRELKWQMSGYDGYYHGYRGGYHHQNLNNWHDSHDNSADVSIED
;
A
#
# COMPACT_ATOMS: atom_id res chain seq x y z
N MET A 1 16.26 -14.49 -2.49
CA MET A 1 16.19 -13.37 -1.53
C MET A 1 17.35 -12.43 -1.79
N VAL A 2 17.17 -11.13 -1.54
CA VAL A 2 18.28 -10.16 -1.59
C VAL A 2 19.14 -10.37 -0.34
N THR A 3 20.30 -10.98 -0.51
CA THR A 3 21.23 -11.31 0.59
C THR A 3 22.22 -10.19 0.89
N ASP A 4 22.39 -9.24 -0.03
CA ASP A 4 23.28 -8.10 0.14
C ASP A 4 22.70 -7.07 1.13
N TYR A 5 23.46 -6.78 2.19
CA TYR A 5 23.06 -5.84 3.25
C TYR A 5 22.89 -4.41 2.74
N ASN A 6 23.77 -3.94 1.86
CA ASN A 6 23.70 -2.59 1.29
C ASN A 6 22.45 -2.43 0.43
N VAL A 7 22.13 -3.43 -0.40
CA VAL A 7 20.90 -3.41 -1.20
C VAL A 7 19.67 -3.37 -0.29
N ARG A 8 19.62 -4.19 0.77
CA ARG A 8 18.51 -4.17 1.74
C ARG A 8 18.35 -2.81 2.41
N TRP A 9 19.46 -2.17 2.79
CA TRP A 9 19.44 -0.85 3.41
C TRP A 9 18.93 0.23 2.45
N GLN A 10 19.39 0.24 1.19
CA GLN A 10 18.91 1.17 0.16
C GLN A 10 17.41 1.03 -0.09
N LEU A 11 16.91 -0.20 -0.23
CA LEU A 11 15.48 -0.46 -0.40
C LEU A 11 14.68 -0.01 0.84
N LYS A 12 15.21 -0.23 2.05
CA LYS A 12 14.57 0.23 3.29
C LYS A 12 14.48 1.76 3.34
N MET A 13 15.54 2.48 2.96
CA MET A 13 15.50 3.94 2.88
C MET A 13 14.42 4.43 1.90
N LEU A 14 14.33 3.82 0.72
CA LEU A 14 13.35 4.20 -0.29
C LEU A 14 11.91 3.94 0.18
N ASP A 15 11.65 2.88 0.96
CA ASP A 15 10.31 2.63 1.51
C ASP A 15 9.91 3.65 2.61
N HIS A 16 10.87 4.17 3.36
CA HIS A 16 10.63 5.18 4.40
C HIS A 16 10.51 6.60 3.84
N ASP A 17 10.93 6.83 2.59
CA ASP A 17 10.82 8.14 1.95
C ASP A 17 9.36 8.44 1.59
N ARG A 18 8.76 9.36 2.34
CA ARG A 18 7.38 9.81 2.11
C ARG A 18 7.29 11.07 1.24
N ASN A 19 8.40 11.73 0.95
CA ASN A 19 8.45 13.03 0.32
C ASN A 19 8.82 12.95 -1.17
N MET A 20 9.53 11.90 -1.56
CA MET A 20 9.86 11.64 -2.96
C MET A 20 8.63 11.18 -3.75
N PRO A 21 8.42 11.69 -4.97
CA PRO A 21 7.42 11.15 -5.90
C PRO A 21 7.56 9.65 -6.11
N ARG A 22 6.44 8.93 -6.12
CA ARG A 22 6.44 7.45 -6.21
C ARG A 22 7.07 6.94 -7.50
N ASN A 23 6.91 7.66 -8.62
CA ASN A 23 7.58 7.33 -9.88
C ASN A 23 9.12 7.40 -9.76
N GLN A 24 9.67 8.37 -9.03
CA GLN A 24 11.11 8.47 -8.79
C GLN A 24 11.60 7.34 -7.87
N ILE A 25 10.82 6.98 -6.85
CA ILE A 25 11.11 5.82 -6.00
C ILE A 25 11.17 4.54 -6.85
N ILE A 26 10.17 4.31 -7.71
CA ILE A 26 10.13 3.15 -8.61
C ILE A 26 11.34 3.13 -9.56
N SER A 27 11.72 4.27 -10.15
CA SER A 27 12.93 4.35 -10.98
C SER A 27 14.18 3.92 -10.22
N LYS A 28 14.37 4.40 -8.99
CA LYS A 28 15.51 4.01 -8.14
C LYS A 28 15.48 2.53 -7.75
N ILE A 29 14.30 1.97 -7.46
CA ILE A 29 14.15 0.54 -7.19
C ILE A 29 14.50 -0.27 -8.44
N ASN A 30 14.05 0.14 -9.63
CA ASN A 30 14.36 -0.55 -10.88
C ASN A 30 15.87 -0.55 -11.17
N GLU A 31 16.57 0.55 -10.90
CA GLU A 31 18.04 0.61 -10.99
C GLU A 31 18.73 -0.38 -10.06
N ILE A 32 18.28 -0.48 -8.81
CA ILE A 32 18.79 -1.46 -7.85
C ILE A 32 18.51 -2.89 -8.32
N VAL A 33 17.27 -3.18 -8.71
CA VAL A 33 16.82 -4.52 -9.14
C VAL A 33 17.56 -4.97 -10.39
N SER A 34 17.87 -4.06 -11.33
CA SER A 34 18.60 -4.38 -12.56
C SER A 34 19.98 -5.02 -12.33
N LYS A 35 20.58 -4.78 -11.15
CA LYS A 35 21.89 -5.31 -10.74
C LYS A 35 21.79 -6.67 -10.04
N LEU A 36 20.58 -7.12 -9.72
CA LEU A 36 20.33 -8.37 -9.02
C LEU A 36 20.24 -9.56 -9.98
N PRO A 37 20.39 -10.79 -9.48
CA PRO A 37 20.19 -11.99 -10.30
C PRO A 37 18.83 -12.02 -11.01
N GLN A 38 18.79 -12.58 -12.23
CA GLN A 38 17.61 -12.53 -13.11
C GLN A 38 16.35 -13.14 -12.47
N ASN A 39 16.50 -14.19 -11.67
CA ASN A 39 15.37 -14.78 -10.93
C ASN A 39 14.74 -13.78 -9.95
N VAL A 40 15.54 -12.94 -9.28
CA VAL A 40 15.04 -11.88 -8.38
C VAL A 40 14.31 -10.81 -9.17
N GLN A 41 14.83 -10.40 -10.33
CA GLN A 41 14.18 -9.42 -11.20
C GLN A 41 12.81 -9.90 -11.69
N GLN A 42 12.72 -11.17 -12.09
CA GLN A 42 11.47 -11.78 -12.54
C GLN A 42 10.43 -11.86 -11.43
N VAL A 43 10.84 -12.25 -10.22
CA VAL A 43 9.94 -12.29 -9.06
C VAL A 43 9.48 -10.88 -8.71
N TYR A 44 10.37 -9.89 -8.70
CA TYR A 44 10.01 -8.50 -8.46
C TYR A 44 8.95 -8.00 -9.44
N LYS A 45 9.15 -8.22 -10.75
CA LYS A 45 8.15 -7.84 -11.77
C LYS A 45 6.78 -8.47 -11.51
N LYS A 46 6.75 -9.78 -11.24
CA LYS A 46 5.49 -10.49 -10.95
C LYS A 46 4.78 -9.93 -9.71
N LEU A 47 5.53 -9.55 -8.67
CA LEU A 47 4.95 -8.97 -7.46
C LEU A 47 4.38 -7.58 -7.73
N VAL A 48 5.06 -6.74 -8.51
CA VAL A 48 4.56 -5.41 -8.90
C VAL A 48 3.28 -5.53 -9.71
N ASP A 49 3.26 -6.40 -10.73
CA ASP A 49 2.10 -6.62 -11.58
C ASP A 49 0.91 -7.17 -10.78
N SER A 50 1.17 -8.11 -9.86
CA SER A 50 0.14 -8.69 -8.99
C SER A 50 -0.45 -7.67 -8.01
N GLU A 51 0.37 -6.78 -7.45
CA GLU A 51 -0.10 -5.76 -6.50
C GLU A 51 -0.93 -4.68 -7.21
N ALA A 52 -0.57 -4.31 -8.44
CA ALA A 52 -1.37 -3.39 -9.26
C ALA A 52 -2.75 -4.00 -9.56
N ALA A 53 -2.78 -5.24 -10.08
CA ALA A 53 -4.03 -5.94 -10.38
C ALA A 53 -4.93 -6.12 -9.15
N LYS A 54 -4.33 -6.39 -7.98
CA LYS A 54 -5.06 -6.51 -6.72
C LYS A 54 -5.74 -5.18 -6.34
N LYS A 55 -5.04 -4.06 -6.43
CA LYS A 55 -5.60 -2.74 -6.07
C LYS A 55 -6.75 -2.34 -6.99
N ASP A 56 -6.63 -2.62 -8.28
CA ASP A 56 -7.70 -2.33 -9.25
C ASP A 56 -8.94 -3.20 -8.95
N ALA A 57 -8.73 -4.49 -8.67
CA ALA A 57 -9.83 -5.39 -8.29
C ALA A 57 -10.51 -4.98 -6.96
N GLU A 58 -9.74 -4.56 -5.96
CA GLU A 58 -10.28 -4.05 -4.69
C GLU A 58 -11.15 -2.81 -4.89
N TYR A 59 -10.71 -1.89 -5.77
CA TYR A 59 -11.50 -0.72 -6.14
C TYR A 59 -12.81 -1.11 -6.85
N GLU A 60 -12.75 -2.01 -7.83
CA GLU A 60 -13.94 -2.46 -8.56
C GLU A 60 -14.96 -3.10 -7.62
N VAL A 61 -14.50 -3.96 -6.71
CA VAL A 61 -15.34 -4.57 -5.68
C VAL A 61 -15.96 -3.51 -4.77
N GLU A 62 -15.18 -2.53 -4.31
CA GLU A 62 -15.69 -1.43 -3.47
C GLU A 62 -16.79 -0.66 -4.18
N MET A 63 -16.59 -0.33 -5.47
CA MET A 63 -17.59 0.36 -6.29
C MET A 63 -18.88 -0.45 -6.45
N ILE A 64 -18.78 -1.74 -6.76
CA ILE A 64 -19.94 -2.63 -6.88
C ILE A 64 -20.71 -2.71 -5.56
N VAL A 65 -20.00 -2.86 -4.43
CA VAL A 65 -20.62 -2.93 -3.10
C VAL A 65 -21.35 -1.63 -2.77
N LEU A 66 -20.77 -0.47 -3.06
CA LEU A 66 -21.40 0.83 -2.79
C LEU A 66 -22.63 1.05 -3.68
N GLN A 67 -22.55 0.71 -4.96
CA GLN A 67 -23.67 0.80 -5.88
C GLN A 67 -24.84 -0.10 -5.43
N ASN A 68 -24.55 -1.35 -5.07
CA ASN A 68 -25.56 -2.30 -4.60
C ASN A 68 -26.20 -1.91 -3.26
N ARG A 69 -25.50 -1.11 -2.44
CA ARG A 69 -26.02 -0.55 -1.20
C ARG A 69 -26.80 0.76 -1.40
N GLY A 70 -26.91 1.24 -2.63
CA GLY A 70 -27.57 2.51 -2.94
C GLY A 70 -26.81 3.73 -2.39
N ALA A 71 -25.47 3.66 -2.35
CA ALA A 71 -24.65 4.79 -1.91
C ALA A 71 -24.95 6.05 -2.76
N PRO A 72 -25.02 7.24 -2.15
CA PRO A 72 -25.21 8.48 -2.88
C PRO A 72 -24.13 8.69 -3.95
N GLN A 73 -24.49 9.33 -5.07
CA GLN A 73 -23.56 9.61 -6.17
C GLN A 73 -22.30 10.36 -5.72
N GLN A 74 -22.42 11.23 -4.71
CA GLN A 74 -21.30 11.96 -4.13
C GLN A 74 -20.25 11.03 -3.48
N ILE A 75 -20.69 9.94 -2.85
CA ILE A 75 -19.80 8.94 -2.25
C ILE A 75 -19.08 8.14 -3.33
N LEU A 76 -19.80 7.74 -4.39
CA LEU A 76 -19.22 7.03 -5.53
C LEU A 76 -18.14 7.88 -6.22
N GLU A 77 -18.42 9.17 -6.42
CA GLU A 77 -17.47 10.11 -7.01
C GLU A 77 -16.25 10.35 -6.09
N LEU A 78 -16.46 10.44 -4.78
CA LEU A 78 -15.36 10.56 -3.82
C LEU A 78 -14.44 9.34 -3.85
N VAL A 79 -14.98 8.12 -3.86
CA VAL A 79 -14.18 6.89 -3.94
C VAL A 79 -13.38 6.84 -5.24
N LYS A 80 -14.00 7.22 -6.36
CA LYS A 80 -13.32 7.34 -7.66
C LYS A 80 -12.17 8.35 -7.62
N GLN A 81 -12.37 9.53 -7.04
CA GLN A 81 -11.33 10.55 -6.93
C GLN A 81 -10.19 10.14 -5.99
N ILE A 82 -10.51 9.49 -4.86
CA ILE A 82 -9.50 8.91 -3.97
C ILE A 82 -8.67 7.87 -4.71
N HIS A 83 -9.30 6.99 -5.49
CA HIS A 83 -8.57 6.00 -6.28
C HIS A 83 -7.64 6.66 -7.31
N ALA A 84 -8.11 7.69 -8.02
CA ALA A 84 -7.27 8.43 -8.97
C ALA A 84 -6.03 9.04 -8.30
N ILE A 85 -6.19 9.63 -7.11
CA ILE A 85 -5.06 10.17 -6.31
C ILE A 85 -4.09 9.05 -5.90
N LYS A 86 -4.62 7.89 -5.47
CA LYS A 86 -3.81 6.72 -5.10
C LYS A 86 -2.97 6.20 -6.27
N MET A 87 -3.49 6.27 -7.50
CA MET A 87 -2.80 5.81 -8.71
C MET A 87 -1.90 6.88 -9.36
N ASP A 88 -1.98 8.13 -8.90
CA ASP A 88 -1.11 9.20 -9.39
C ASP A 88 0.33 9.02 -8.86
N MET A 89 1.14 8.34 -9.66
CA MET A 89 2.55 8.05 -9.36
C MET A 89 3.44 9.31 -9.33
N THR A 90 2.94 10.46 -9.79
CA THR A 90 3.68 11.73 -9.71
C THR A 90 3.68 12.31 -8.30
N LEU A 91 2.78 11.83 -7.44
CA LEU A 91 2.70 12.27 -6.04
C LEU A 91 3.59 11.43 -5.15
N SER A 92 4.16 12.09 -4.14
CA SER A 92 4.72 11.42 -2.97
C SER A 92 3.61 10.89 -2.05
N ARG A 93 3.94 9.94 -1.17
CA ARG A 93 2.98 9.42 -0.17
C ARG A 93 2.43 10.54 0.72
N TYR A 94 3.27 11.53 1.06
CA TYR A 94 2.83 12.69 1.83
C TYR A 94 1.82 13.54 1.04
N GLN A 95 2.09 13.82 -0.24
CA GLN A 95 1.18 14.61 -1.08
C GLN A 95 -0.15 13.90 -1.36
N GLU A 96 -0.10 12.59 -1.60
CA GLU A 96 -1.28 11.73 -1.67
C GLU A 96 -2.15 11.87 -0.41
N ASP A 97 -1.54 11.72 0.77
CA ASP A 97 -2.24 11.83 2.05
C ASP A 97 -2.88 13.21 2.26
N GLN A 98 -2.18 14.29 1.86
CA GLN A 98 -2.73 15.65 1.93
C GLN A 98 -3.93 15.81 0.99
N LYS A 99 -3.80 15.42 -0.28
CA LYS A 99 -4.90 15.53 -1.26
C LYS A 99 -6.12 14.70 -0.84
N ILE A 100 -5.92 13.48 -0.35
CA ILE A 100 -7.02 12.64 0.15
C ILE A 100 -7.69 13.31 1.37
N ARG A 101 -6.92 13.91 2.27
CA ARG A 101 -7.45 14.60 3.45
C ARG A 101 -8.26 15.83 3.04
N GLU A 102 -7.72 16.68 2.18
CA GLU A 102 -8.40 17.86 1.65
C GLU A 102 -9.70 17.49 0.95
N LEU A 103 -9.66 16.46 0.10
CA LEU A 103 -10.84 15.98 -0.61
C LEU A 103 -11.92 15.46 0.37
N LYS A 104 -11.52 14.69 1.38
CA LYS A 104 -12.44 14.25 2.43
C LYS A 104 -13.02 15.42 3.21
N TRP A 105 -12.22 16.45 3.49
CA TRP A 105 -12.68 17.65 4.21
C TRP A 105 -13.71 18.44 3.40
N GLN A 106 -13.44 18.67 2.11
CA GLN A 106 -14.35 19.34 1.18
C GLN A 106 -15.71 18.62 1.12
N MET A 107 -15.70 17.28 1.14
CA MET A 107 -16.91 16.46 1.11
C MET A 107 -17.58 16.32 2.48
N SER A 108 -16.82 16.32 3.59
CA SER A 108 -17.37 16.21 4.96
C SER A 108 -18.04 17.50 5.44
N GLY A 109 -17.72 18.65 4.83
CA GLY A 109 -18.48 19.90 5.04
C GLY A 109 -19.92 19.84 4.52
N TYR A 110 -20.32 18.74 3.87
CA TYR A 110 -21.63 18.54 3.25
C TYR A 110 -22.52 17.47 3.93
N ASP A 111 -22.07 16.84 5.00
CA ASP A 111 -22.83 16.08 6.02
C ASP A 111 -22.00 14.91 6.58
N GLY A 112 -22.10 14.69 7.89
CA GLY A 112 -21.31 13.75 8.71
C GLY A 112 -21.47 12.25 8.45
N TYR A 113 -21.41 11.79 7.19
CA TYR A 113 -21.54 10.37 6.83
C TYR A 113 -20.21 9.61 6.70
N TYR A 114 -19.06 10.28 6.73
CA TYR A 114 -17.74 9.64 6.54
C TYR A 114 -17.07 9.12 7.83
N HIS A 115 -17.75 9.17 8.97
CA HIS A 115 -17.21 8.63 10.23
C HIS A 115 -17.40 7.10 10.39
N GLY A 116 -18.22 6.47 9.55
CA GLY A 116 -18.63 5.07 9.73
C GLY A 116 -18.19 4.05 8.67
N TYR A 117 -17.81 4.47 7.46
CA TYR A 117 -17.36 3.54 6.40
C TYR A 117 -15.88 3.16 6.53
N ARG A 118 -15.38 3.08 7.77
CA ARG A 118 -14.24 2.24 8.09
C ARG A 118 -14.72 0.80 8.09
N GLY A 119 -15.09 0.31 6.90
CA GLY A 119 -15.16 -1.12 6.64
C GLY A 119 -13.85 -1.71 7.15
N GLY A 120 -13.95 -2.53 8.17
CA GLY A 120 -12.83 -3.19 8.82
C GLY A 120 -12.16 -4.15 7.85
N TYR A 121 -11.34 -3.62 6.95
CA TYR A 121 -10.21 -4.35 6.44
C TYR A 121 -9.02 -3.68 7.09
N HIS A 122 -8.39 -4.45 7.98
CA HIS A 122 -7.09 -4.13 8.50
C HIS A 122 -6.25 -3.54 7.37
N HIS A 123 -5.89 -2.26 7.48
CA HIS A 123 -4.57 -1.84 7.05
C HIS A 123 -3.61 -2.72 7.87
N GLN A 124 -3.36 -3.94 7.40
CA GLN A 124 -2.19 -4.68 7.78
C GLN A 124 -1.05 -3.81 7.31
N ASN A 125 -0.54 -3.07 8.28
CA ASN A 125 0.75 -2.46 8.26
C ASN A 125 1.75 -3.61 7.99
N LEU A 126 1.99 -3.93 6.71
CA LEU A 126 2.86 -5.03 6.28
C LEU A 126 4.35 -4.74 6.55
N ASN A 127 4.66 -3.73 7.36
CA ASN A 127 6.01 -3.43 7.83
C ASN A 127 6.33 -3.98 9.23
N ASN A 128 5.50 -4.87 9.79
CA ASN A 128 5.83 -5.62 11.01
C ASN A 128 6.10 -7.10 10.71
N TRP A 129 7.21 -7.35 10.02
CA TRP A 129 7.85 -8.66 9.97
C TRP A 129 9.30 -8.47 10.43
N HIS A 130 9.50 -8.33 11.74
CA HIS A 130 10.70 -8.75 12.48
C HIS A 130 10.39 -8.73 13.98
N ASP A 131 10.70 -9.87 14.60
CA ASP A 131 11.11 -10.07 15.98
C ASP A 131 10.11 -9.72 17.09
N SER A 132 9.43 -10.77 17.58
CA SER A 132 9.50 -11.05 19.01
C SER A 132 9.11 -12.50 19.32
N HIS A 133 9.91 -13.11 20.20
CA HIS A 133 9.70 -14.35 20.97
C HIS A 133 10.22 -15.67 20.38
N ASP A 134 11.55 -15.83 20.38
CA ASP A 134 12.15 -17.09 20.82
C ASP A 134 11.86 -17.22 22.33
N ASN A 135 10.79 -17.92 22.67
CA ASN A 135 10.55 -18.39 24.02
C ASN A 135 11.11 -19.81 24.09
N SER A 136 12.26 -19.95 24.72
CA SER A 136 12.85 -21.23 25.08
C SER A 136 11.88 -22.01 25.97
N ALA A 137 11.18 -22.98 25.39
CA ALA A 137 10.47 -24.02 26.12
C ALA A 137 11.27 -25.31 26.05
N ASP A 138 12.01 -25.51 27.14
CA ASP A 138 12.49 -26.76 27.69
C ASP A 138 11.44 -27.87 27.54
N VAL A 139 11.81 -28.98 26.89
CA VAL A 139 11.06 -30.24 26.92
C VAL A 139 12.05 -31.34 27.28
N SER A 140 12.10 -31.62 28.58
CA SER A 140 12.62 -32.86 29.14
C SER A 140 11.90 -34.05 28.51
N ILE A 141 12.67 -34.94 27.89
CA ILE A 141 12.22 -36.28 27.53
C ILE A 141 12.70 -37.19 28.67
N GLU A 142 11.75 -37.62 29.51
CA GLU A 142 11.93 -38.79 30.38
C GLU A 142 11.65 -40.04 29.54
N ASP A 143 12.61 -40.97 29.54
CA ASP A 143 12.41 -42.41 29.42
C ASP A 143 13.15 -43.07 30.61
#